data_AF-A0A7W2U4D4-F1
#
_entry.id   AF-A0A7W2U4D4-F1
#
_cell.length_a   1.000
_cell.length_b   1.000
_cell.length_c   1.000
_cell.angle_alpha   90.00
_cell.angle_beta   90.00
_cell.angle_gamma   90.00
#
_symmetry.space_group_name_H-M   'P 1'
#
loop_
_entity.id
_entity.type
_entity.pdbx_description
1 polymer ?
#
loop_
_entity_poly.entity_id
_entity_poly.type
_entity_poly.pdbx_seq_one_letter_code
_entity_poly.pdbx_strand_id
1 'polypeptide(L)'
;MNTKIYKHVHTLAKDLLQASVRKNQVKFDEYYLELKQVCEDNENSDKDHPVQWETLADFTDDLALAITLYEKALVKAQAINSKDFLSSIAFAIASLQVELGDKTSAILHLESAKINSNKIADKELKAEISELLEELQST
;
A
#
# COMPACT_ATOMS: atom_id res chain seq x y z
N MET A 1 -7.21 -7.43 -12.85
CA MET A 1 -8.09 -6.38 -12.30
C MET A 1 -9.19 -5.99 -13.28
N ASN A 2 -10.38 -5.63 -12.79
CA ASN A 2 -11.45 -5.03 -13.60
C ASN A 2 -11.04 -3.63 -14.10
N THR A 3 -11.12 -3.37 -15.40
CA THR A 3 -10.63 -2.12 -16.02
C THR A 3 -11.44 -0.89 -15.66
N LYS A 4 -12.72 -1.02 -15.29
CA LYS A 4 -13.55 0.12 -14.84
C LYS A 4 -13.17 0.53 -13.43
N ILE A 5 -13.05 -0.43 -12.51
CA ILE A 5 -12.64 -0.17 -11.12
C ILE A 5 -11.23 0.41 -11.09
N TYR A 6 -10.30 -0.14 -11.89
CA TYR A 6 -8.95 0.42 -12.00
C TYR A 6 -8.95 1.90 -12.39
N LYS A 7 -9.73 2.27 -13.42
CA LYS A 7 -9.84 3.67 -13.85
C LYS A 7 -10.47 4.55 -12.77
N HIS A 8 -11.44 4.04 -12.03
CA HIS A 8 -12.09 4.75 -10.93
C HIS A 8 -11.10 5.03 -9.80
N VAL A 9 -10.43 4.00 -9.28
CA VAL A 9 -9.39 4.12 -8.24
C VAL A 9 -8.29 5.08 -8.68
N HIS A 10 -7.80 4.96 -9.92
CA HIS A 10 -6.78 5.86 -10.47
C HIS A 10 -7.24 7.32 -10.59
N THR A 11 -8.52 7.54 -10.87
CA THR A 11 -9.10 8.89 -10.91
C THR A 11 -9.18 9.48 -9.51
N LEU A 12 -9.69 8.71 -8.55
CA LEU A 12 -9.76 9.12 -7.15
C LEU A 12 -8.38 9.43 -6.57
N ALA A 13 -7.37 8.62 -6.86
CA ALA A 13 -5.98 8.88 -6.44
C ALA A 13 -5.46 10.24 -6.94
N LYS A 14 -5.75 10.59 -8.21
CA LYS A 14 -5.38 11.90 -8.76
C LYS A 14 -6.14 13.04 -8.11
N ASP A 15 -7.42 12.84 -7.83
CA ASP A 15 -8.29 13.86 -7.23
C ASP A 15 -7.94 14.09 -5.76
N LEU A 16 -7.60 13.03 -5.01
CA LEU A 16 -7.05 13.08 -3.65
C LEU A 16 -5.73 13.86 -3.61
N LEU A 17 -4.79 13.53 -4.49
CA LEU A 17 -3.52 14.27 -4.59
C LEU A 17 -3.76 15.76 -4.90
N GLN A 18 -4.65 16.07 -5.84
CA GLN A 18 -4.99 17.46 -6.17
C GLN A 18 -5.66 18.20 -5.00
N ALA A 19 -6.56 17.54 -4.27
CA ALA A 19 -7.22 18.10 -3.10
C ALA A 19 -6.19 18.40 -1.99
N SER A 20 -5.26 17.47 -1.74
CA SER A 20 -4.15 17.66 -0.79
C SER A 20 -3.24 18.84 -1.19
N VAL A 21 -2.81 18.91 -2.46
CA VAL A 21 -2.00 20.03 -2.98
C VAL A 21 -2.72 21.38 -2.82
N ARG A 22 -4.04 21.41 -3.01
CA ARG A 22 -4.87 22.61 -2.84
C ARG A 22 -5.27 22.88 -1.38
N LYS A 23 -4.86 22.03 -0.44
CA LYS A 23 -5.27 22.05 0.98
C LYS A 23 -6.80 22.07 1.15
N ASN A 24 -7.51 21.38 0.27
CA ASN A 24 -8.96 21.29 0.29
C ASN A 24 -9.40 20.02 1.02
N GLN A 25 -9.43 20.09 2.36
CA GLN A 25 -9.76 18.95 3.20
C GLN A 25 -11.15 18.38 2.88
N VAL A 26 -12.15 19.25 2.66
CA VAL A 26 -13.53 18.80 2.34
C VAL A 26 -13.55 17.91 1.11
N LYS A 27 -12.84 18.30 0.04
CA LYS A 27 -12.77 17.47 -1.17
C LYS A 27 -11.93 16.21 -0.96
N PHE A 28 -10.84 16.31 -0.18
CA PHE A 28 -10.05 15.15 0.16
C PHE A 28 -10.90 14.10 0.89
N ASP A 29 -11.64 14.50 1.93
CA ASP A 29 -12.52 13.62 2.70
C ASP A 29 -13.61 12.99 1.84
N GLU A 30 -14.22 13.77 0.92
CA GLU A 30 -15.20 13.26 -0.04
C GLU A 30 -14.62 12.16 -0.93
N TYR A 31 -13.46 12.41 -1.56
CA TYR A 31 -12.82 11.42 -2.44
C TYR A 31 -12.29 10.21 -1.68
N TYR A 32 -11.80 10.42 -0.45
CA TYR A 32 -11.31 9.34 0.40
C TYR A 32 -12.47 8.41 0.80
N LEU A 33 -13.62 8.99 1.18
CA LEU A 33 -14.81 8.22 1.50
C LEU A 33 -15.32 7.45 0.28
N GLU A 34 -15.31 8.06 -0.90
CA GLU A 34 -15.67 7.36 -2.15
C GLU A 34 -14.71 6.21 -2.46
N LEU A 35 -13.39 6.41 -2.32
CA LEU A 35 -12.40 5.36 -2.51
C LEU A 35 -12.60 4.21 -1.51
N LYS A 36 -12.87 4.55 -0.25
CA LYS A 36 -13.20 3.57 0.79
C LYS A 36 -14.44 2.75 0.42
N GLN A 37 -15.51 3.40 -0.03
CA GLN A 37 -16.72 2.71 -0.47
C GLN A 37 -16.44 1.77 -1.65
N VAL A 38 -15.62 2.19 -2.62
CA VAL A 38 -15.20 1.33 -3.73
C VAL A 38 -14.43 0.09 -3.24
N CYS A 39 -13.61 0.22 -2.20
CA CYS A 39 -12.92 -0.93 -1.60
C CYS A 39 -13.90 -1.88 -0.93
N GLU A 40 -14.77 -1.36 -0.06
CA GLU A 40 -15.73 -2.13 0.73
C GLU A 40 -16.78 -2.83 -0.15
N ASP A 41 -17.32 -2.15 -1.17
CA ASP A 41 -18.31 -2.71 -2.10
C ASP A 41 -17.79 -3.90 -2.92
N ASN A 42 -16.46 -3.99 -3.09
CA ASN A 42 -15.82 -5.06 -3.83
C ASN A 42 -15.10 -6.05 -2.93
N GLU A 43 -15.09 -5.86 -1.60
CA GLU A 43 -14.39 -6.74 -0.68
C GLU A 43 -14.91 -8.19 -0.80
N ASN A 44 -14.00 -9.13 -0.98
CA ASN A 44 -14.28 -10.57 -1.19
C ASN A 44 -15.05 -10.92 -2.47
N SER A 45 -15.23 -9.97 -3.39
CA SER A 45 -15.73 -10.24 -4.73
C SER A 45 -14.60 -10.67 -5.68
N ASP A 46 -14.96 -11.11 -6.89
CA ASP A 46 -14.02 -11.39 -7.98
C ASP A 46 -13.30 -10.14 -8.51
N LYS A 47 -13.75 -8.95 -8.09
CA LYS A 47 -13.19 -7.66 -8.46
C LYS A 47 -12.23 -7.09 -7.42
N ASP A 48 -12.19 -7.68 -6.23
CA ASP A 48 -11.32 -7.30 -5.12
C ASP A 48 -9.85 -7.40 -5.57
N HIS A 49 -9.12 -6.28 -5.49
CA HIS A 49 -7.77 -6.19 -6.03
C HIS A 49 -6.84 -5.42 -5.09
N PRO A 50 -5.55 -5.81 -4.97
CA PRO A 50 -4.58 -5.17 -4.06
C PRO A 50 -4.56 -3.65 -4.18
N VAL A 51 -4.50 -3.15 -5.41
CA VAL A 51 -4.39 -1.70 -5.68
C VAL A 51 -5.50 -0.86 -5.05
N GLN A 52 -6.70 -1.40 -4.84
CA GLN A 52 -7.79 -0.66 -4.18
C GLN A 52 -7.39 -0.30 -2.74
N TRP A 53 -6.98 -1.33 -2.00
CA TRP A 53 -6.60 -1.23 -0.60
C TRP A 53 -5.25 -0.54 -0.41
N GLU A 54 -4.29 -0.79 -1.29
CA GLU A 54 -3.00 -0.09 -1.32
C GLU A 54 -3.21 1.41 -1.54
N THR A 55 -4.00 1.80 -2.55
CA THR A 55 -4.31 3.23 -2.80
C THR A 55 -5.02 3.86 -1.61
N LEU A 56 -5.98 3.15 -1.00
CA LEU A 56 -6.68 3.69 0.18
C LEU A 56 -5.71 3.93 1.35
N ALA A 57 -4.79 2.99 1.57
CA ALA A 57 -3.75 3.11 2.58
C ALA A 57 -2.78 4.28 2.28
N ASP A 58 -2.37 4.47 1.02
CA ASP A 58 -1.48 5.58 0.60
C ASP A 58 -2.02 6.97 0.97
N PHE A 59 -3.35 7.12 1.06
CA PHE A 59 -4.02 8.37 1.42
C PHE A 59 -4.57 8.38 2.86
N THR A 60 -4.15 7.44 3.71
CA THR A 60 -4.57 7.36 5.11
C THR A 60 -3.50 7.96 6.02
N ASP A 61 -3.83 9.07 6.70
CA ASP A 61 -2.88 9.74 7.62
C ASP A 61 -2.66 8.99 8.95
N ASP A 62 -3.63 8.18 9.39
CA ASP A 62 -3.48 7.34 10.58
C ASP A 62 -2.61 6.12 10.24
N LEU A 63 -1.37 6.11 10.71
CA LEU A 63 -0.40 5.07 10.37
C LEU A 63 -0.86 3.66 10.75
N ALA A 64 -1.55 3.50 11.88
CA ALA A 64 -2.03 2.18 12.33
C ALA A 64 -3.19 1.68 11.45
N LEU A 65 -4.08 2.59 11.05
CA LEU A 65 -5.13 2.30 10.09
C LEU A 65 -4.54 1.99 8.70
N ALA A 66 -3.57 2.77 8.24
CA ALA A 66 -2.89 2.58 6.96
C ALA A 66 -2.23 1.19 6.90
N ILE A 67 -1.53 0.76 7.96
CA ILE A 67 -0.97 -0.59 8.06
C ILE A 67 -2.08 -1.65 7.92
N THR A 68 -3.20 -1.50 8.63
CA THR A 68 -4.33 -2.45 8.54
C THR A 68 -4.89 -2.54 7.11
N LEU A 69 -4.94 -1.42 6.39
CA LEU A 69 -5.40 -1.37 5.00
C LEU A 69 -4.38 -1.99 4.04
N TYR A 70 -3.09 -1.74 4.22
CA TYR A 70 -2.04 -2.42 3.47
C TYR A 70 -2.03 -3.93 3.74
N GLU A 71 -2.28 -4.39 4.97
CA GLU A 71 -2.42 -5.82 5.27
C GLU A 71 -3.57 -6.46 4.49
N LYS A 72 -4.72 -5.77 4.37
CA LYS A 72 -5.79 -6.20 3.46
C LYS A 72 -5.29 -6.29 2.02
N ALA A 73 -4.59 -5.27 1.53
CA ALA A 73 -4.01 -5.25 0.19
C ALA A 73 -3.06 -6.45 -0.03
N LEU A 74 -2.23 -6.75 0.97
CA LEU A 74 -1.26 -7.83 0.97
C LEU A 74 -1.94 -9.20 0.86
N VAL A 75 -3.03 -9.43 1.58
CA VAL A 75 -3.83 -10.66 1.45
C VAL A 75 -4.34 -10.85 0.02
N LYS A 76 -4.83 -9.78 -0.62
CA LYS A 76 -5.26 -9.86 -2.03
C LYS A 76 -4.07 -10.10 -2.96
N ALA A 77 -2.91 -9.52 -2.66
CA ALA A 77 -1.71 -9.67 -3.48
C ALA A 77 -1.17 -11.10 -3.43
N GLN A 78 -1.25 -11.73 -2.26
CA GLN A 78 -0.94 -13.15 -2.05
C GLN A 78 -1.89 -14.04 -2.87
N ALA A 79 -3.20 -13.76 -2.84
CA ALA A 79 -4.19 -14.55 -3.56
C ALA A 79 -3.96 -14.58 -5.08
N ILE A 80 -3.47 -13.48 -5.67
CA ILE A 80 -3.12 -13.40 -7.10
C ILE A 80 -1.63 -13.66 -7.38
N ASN A 81 -0.84 -13.96 -6.34
CA ASN A 81 0.61 -14.16 -6.39
C ASN A 81 1.37 -13.05 -7.17
N SER A 82 0.98 -11.79 -6.98
CA SER A 82 1.64 -10.67 -7.65
C SER A 82 2.89 -10.26 -6.87
N LYS A 83 4.07 -10.53 -7.44
CA LYS A 83 5.35 -10.23 -6.78
C LYS A 83 5.60 -8.73 -6.64
N ASP A 84 5.18 -7.94 -7.61
CA ASP A 84 5.25 -6.48 -7.57
C ASP A 84 4.50 -5.94 -6.35
N PHE A 85 3.19 -6.23 -6.24
CA PHE A 85 2.37 -5.80 -5.10
C PHE A 85 2.85 -6.39 -3.77
N LEU A 86 3.24 -7.67 -3.74
CA LEU A 86 3.75 -8.28 -2.50
C LEU A 86 5.00 -7.57 -1.98
N SER A 87 5.89 -7.13 -2.87
CA SER A 87 7.08 -6.40 -2.45
C SER A 87 6.81 -4.94 -2.10
N SER A 88 6.01 -4.21 -2.89
CA SER A 88 5.72 -2.78 -2.63
C SER A 88 4.94 -2.60 -1.35
N ILE A 89 3.86 -3.38 -1.17
CA ILE A 89 2.98 -3.28 0.00
C ILE A 89 3.73 -3.66 1.28
N ALA A 90 4.53 -4.74 1.24
CA ALA A 90 5.33 -5.13 2.41
C ALA A 90 6.37 -4.07 2.78
N PHE A 91 6.99 -3.42 1.79
CA PHE A 91 7.91 -2.31 2.03
C PHE A 91 7.20 -1.08 2.62
N ALA A 92 6.00 -0.75 2.13
CA ALA A 92 5.18 0.34 2.68
C ALA A 92 4.80 0.08 4.15
N ILE A 93 4.32 -1.13 4.47
CA ILE A 93 4.03 -1.54 5.86
C ILE A 93 5.27 -1.40 6.75
N ALA A 94 6.42 -1.91 6.29
CA ALA A 94 7.64 -1.84 7.06
C ALA A 94 8.08 -0.39 7.34
N SER A 95 7.97 0.49 6.34
CA SER A 95 8.32 1.90 6.48
C SER A 95 7.46 2.60 7.55
N LEU A 96 6.16 2.33 7.57
CA LEU A 96 5.26 2.85 8.60
C LEU A 96 5.53 2.25 9.98
N GLN A 97 5.88 0.96 10.05
CA GLN A 97 6.26 0.31 11.30
C GLN A 97 7.55 0.91 11.89
N VAL A 98 8.52 1.28 11.06
CA VAL A 98 9.71 2.02 11.50
C VAL A 98 9.33 3.37 12.10
N GLU A 99 8.45 4.12 11.44
CA GLU A 99 7.97 5.41 11.94
C GLU A 99 7.24 5.29 13.29
N LEU A 100 6.47 4.21 13.47
CA LEU A 100 5.82 3.87 14.75
C LEU A 100 6.78 3.28 15.80
N GLY A 101 8.04 3.03 15.45
CA GLY A 101 9.06 2.46 16.34
C GLY A 101 9.00 0.93 16.47
N ASP A 102 8.13 0.23 15.74
CA ASP A 102 8.05 -1.22 15.70
C ASP A 102 9.05 -1.83 14.70
N LYS A 103 10.33 -1.72 15.05
CA LYS A 103 11.43 -2.24 14.22
C LYS A 103 11.36 -3.75 14.02
N THR A 104 10.83 -4.49 14.99
CA THR A 104 10.75 -5.96 14.92
C THR A 104 9.81 -6.39 13.80
N SER A 105 8.60 -5.83 13.76
CA SER A 105 7.65 -6.13 12.69
C SER A 105 8.13 -5.60 11.34
N ALA A 106 8.81 -4.44 11.33
CA ALA A 106 9.35 -3.85 10.11
C ALA A 106 10.38 -4.78 9.44
N ILE A 107 11.30 -5.37 10.22
CA ILE A 107 12.29 -6.33 9.71
C ILE A 107 11.61 -7.54 9.07
N LEU A 108 10.57 -8.10 9.70
CA LEU A 108 9.83 -9.25 9.14
C LEU A 108 9.17 -8.91 7.80
N HIS A 109 8.59 -7.72 7.69
CA HIS A 109 8.00 -7.25 6.43
C HIS A 109 9.07 -7.00 5.36
N LEU A 110 10.23 -6.44 5.71
CA LEU A 110 11.34 -6.21 4.79
C LEU A 110 11.95 -7.51 4.27
N GLU A 111 12.10 -8.52 5.12
CA GLU A 111 12.55 -9.85 4.68
C GLU A 111 11.58 -10.47 3.67
N SER A 112 10.28 -10.38 3.94
CA SER A 112 9.24 -10.80 3.00
C SER A 112 9.28 -9.99 1.70
N ALA A 113 9.45 -8.67 1.78
CA ALA A 113 9.56 -7.78 0.64
C ALA A 113 10.79 -8.15 -0.23
N LYS A 114 11.94 -8.42 0.39
CA LYS A 114 13.19 -8.84 -0.27
C LYS A 114 13.04 -10.17 -1.00
N ILE A 115 12.36 -11.14 -0.38
CA ILE A 115 12.09 -12.44 -1.01
C ILE A 115 11.24 -12.26 -2.27
N ASN A 116 10.17 -11.48 -2.20
CA ASN A 116 9.26 -11.26 -3.32
C ASN A 116 9.90 -10.39 -4.42
N SER A 117 10.65 -9.35 -4.04
CA SER A 117 11.27 -8.43 -4.99
C SER A 117 12.34 -9.12 -5.85
N ASN A 118 12.98 -10.21 -5.40
CA ASN A 118 13.92 -10.98 -6.22
C ASN A 118 13.37 -11.37 -7.61
N LYS A 119 12.04 -11.47 -7.77
CA LYS A 119 11.36 -11.84 -9.01
C LYS A 119 10.89 -10.67 -9.86
N ILE A 120 11.05 -9.42 -9.42
CA ILE A 120 10.63 -8.23 -10.17
C ILE A 120 11.83 -7.52 -10.81
N ALA A 121 11.58 -6.65 -11.78
CA ALA A 121 12.62 -5.90 -12.48
C ALA A 121 13.03 -4.61 -11.76
N ASP A 122 12.18 -4.11 -10.84
CA ASP A 122 12.41 -2.87 -10.11
C ASP A 122 13.68 -2.95 -9.27
N LYS A 123 14.71 -2.18 -9.66
CA LYS A 123 16.00 -2.13 -8.98
C LYS A 123 16.01 -1.12 -7.85
N GLU A 124 15.17 -0.10 -7.94
CA GLU A 124 15.08 0.97 -6.95
C GLU A 124 14.43 0.42 -5.70
N LEU A 125 13.25 -0.21 -5.82
CA LEU A 125 12.59 -0.86 -4.69
C LEU A 125 13.46 -1.94 -4.03
N LYS A 126 14.25 -2.70 -4.81
CA LYS A 126 15.21 -3.68 -4.26
C LYS A 126 16.30 -3.04 -3.40
N ALA A 127 16.81 -1.90 -3.85
CA ALA A 127 17.83 -1.15 -3.13
C ALA A 127 17.24 -0.60 -1.83
N GLU A 128 16.08 0.08 -1.91
CA GLU A 128 15.38 0.64 -0.75
C GLU A 128 15.07 -0.43 0.31
N ILE A 129 14.55 -1.60 -0.09
CA ILE A 129 14.31 -2.72 0.82
C ILE A 129 15.60 -3.18 1.49
N SER A 130 16.70 -3.30 0.73
CA SER A 130 17.97 -3.82 1.25
C SER A 130 18.63 -2.82 2.20
N GLU A 131 18.63 -1.54 1.84
CA GLU A 131 19.20 -0.44 2.64
C GLU A 131 18.48 -0.30 3.97
N LEU A 132 17.14 -0.24 3.97
CA LEU A 132 16.37 -0.14 5.21
C LEU A 132 16.53 -1.38 6.09
N LEU A 133 16.57 -2.58 5.50
CA LEU A 133 16.79 -3.81 6.26
C LEU A 133 18.17 -3.83 6.92
N GLU A 134 19.22 -3.42 6.21
CA GLU A 134 20.58 -3.33 6.74
C GLU A 134 20.69 -2.28 7.86
N GLU A 135 20.04 -1.12 7.71
CA GLU A 135 19.98 -0.09 8.75
C GLU A 135 19.37 -0.62 10.05
N LEU A 136 18.22 -1.30 9.95
CA LEU A 136 17.51 -1.80 11.13
C LEU A 136 18.24 -2.95 11.82
N GLN A 137 18.96 -3.80 11.08
CA GLN A 137 19.72 -4.93 11.62
C GLN A 137 21.08 -4.51 12.20
N SER A 138 21.58 -3.33 11.84
CA SER A 138 22.85 -2.79 12.33
C SER A 138 22.71 -1.98 13.64
N THR A 139 21.48 -1.81 14.14
CA THR A 139 21.16 -1.08 15.37
C THR A 139 21.07 -2.02 16.57
#